data_AF-A0A950S9B6-F1
#
_entry.id   AF-A0A950S9B6-F1
#
_cell.length_a   1.000
_cell.length_b   1.000
_cell.length_c   1.000
_cell.angle_alpha   90.00
_cell.angle_beta   90.00
_cell.angle_gamma   90.00
#
_symmetry.space_group_name_H-M   'P 1'
#
loop_
_entity.id
_entity.type
_entity.pdbx_description
1 polymer ?
#
loop_
_entity_poly.entity_id
_entity_poly.type
_entity_poly.pdbx_seq_one_letter_code
_entity_poly.pdbx_strand_id
1 'polypeptide(L)'
;PLALAIAGDGLASSSNAELFDRATALWLARKDVESAAAAASRAIYAYATRGSLADVLRVYRSLPAEAKAIVSSVPASEATVQSRGVEHRIRTRDIRFTLAAAFILDGDARAALPLLPLQQAKKDDAEAQSSAATIAVLRAAIDSPGGDAFDLVTNYLQHVNAATTALVDEVFDRVATRAGYAAASKWRLETVNRADERLSDVERMVVPDAVAALLPPRAVASQPADAISPATARLPGREPQLLFEQPVDDSARSDAALSVVRPLPAGFAFLRMEQRGNEMVAVAEAQDGYWILRSFDRGATWNPPLYTGLRVMHPYEVVIGSTLPMLLDDGLRIEVATNESVDLTAALDLKWRDLERDSDGDGLTDLMEERLFTDPNSADTDLDGIPDGVDPLPQVAFRQSEGDASLIIETALAAYFGSDQTGARTIFVAGDPADFAGVRGLLRIIVMSDPEIDAASKKFGPVRATHLSPVIIDQRGTRAWMQVNDDGAGATYLLEKRNGVWTATVVASWVT
;
A
#
# COMPACT_ATOMS: atom_id res chain seq x y z
N PRO A 1 46.54 11.86 -22.69
CA PRO A 1 46.77 10.46 -23.13
C PRO A 1 45.95 9.44 -22.34
N LEU A 2 46.06 9.40 -21.01
CA LEU A 2 45.23 8.51 -20.16
C LEU A 2 43.74 8.91 -20.16
N ALA A 3 43.44 10.22 -20.11
CA ALA A 3 42.07 10.76 -20.21
C ALA A 3 41.40 10.56 -21.59
N LEU A 4 42.17 10.25 -22.64
CA LEU A 4 41.65 9.93 -23.98
C LEU A 4 41.50 8.42 -24.20
N ALA A 5 42.14 7.59 -23.37
CA ALA A 5 42.02 6.13 -23.42
C ALA A 5 40.71 5.64 -22.76
N ILE A 6 40.17 6.39 -21.80
CA ILE A 6 38.92 6.05 -21.08
C ILE A 6 37.68 6.38 -21.92
N ALA A 7 37.76 7.32 -22.87
CA ALA A 7 36.67 7.67 -23.79
C ALA A 7 36.59 6.75 -25.03
N GLY A 8 37.46 5.74 -25.14
CA GLY A 8 37.76 5.03 -26.39
C GLY A 8 37.05 3.70 -26.63
N ASP A 9 36.47 3.06 -25.62
CA ASP A 9 35.87 1.72 -25.78
C ASP A 9 34.37 1.71 -25.40
N GLY A 10 33.54 1.40 -26.40
CA GLY A 10 32.29 0.63 -26.25
C GLY A 10 31.23 1.15 -25.29
N LEU A 11 30.45 2.14 -25.73
CA LEU A 11 29.24 2.68 -25.12
C LEU A 11 28.13 1.63 -24.91
N ALA A 12 27.94 1.18 -23.66
CA ALA A 12 26.63 0.79 -23.13
C ALA A 12 26.63 0.79 -21.59
N SER A 13 25.74 1.58 -20.99
CA SER A 13 25.24 1.57 -19.59
C SER A 13 25.75 2.62 -18.57
N SER A 14 24.81 3.52 -18.24
CA SER A 14 24.68 4.45 -17.10
C SER A 14 25.54 5.72 -17.03
N SER A 15 24.83 6.85 -17.14
CA SER A 15 25.28 8.25 -17.20
C SER A 15 26.06 8.81 -15.99
N ASN A 16 26.32 8.02 -14.95
CA ASN A 16 26.95 8.50 -13.70
C ASN A 16 28.46 8.19 -13.61
N ALA A 17 28.94 7.11 -14.22
CA ALA A 17 30.37 6.84 -14.34
C ALA A 17 31.05 7.85 -15.29
N GLU A 18 30.38 8.20 -16.39
CA GLU A 18 30.81 9.24 -17.33
C GLU A 18 30.96 10.62 -16.66
N LEU A 19 30.12 10.97 -15.69
CA LEU A 19 30.23 12.22 -14.94
C LEU A 19 31.50 12.28 -14.08
N PHE A 20 31.91 11.15 -13.49
CA PHE A 20 33.15 11.05 -12.72
C PHE A 20 34.40 11.07 -13.61
N ASP A 21 34.37 10.36 -14.74
CA ASP A 21 35.47 10.42 -15.72
C ASP A 21 35.64 11.83 -16.29
N ARG A 22 34.53 12.55 -16.48
CA ARG A 22 34.52 13.97 -16.87
C ARG A 22 35.01 14.89 -15.76
N ALA A 23 34.70 14.62 -14.49
CA ALA A 23 35.19 15.37 -13.32
C ALA A 23 36.70 15.24 -13.14
N THR A 24 37.19 14.01 -13.23
CA THR A 24 38.61 13.67 -13.15
C THR A 24 39.36 14.30 -14.33
N ALA A 25 38.78 14.26 -15.53
CA ALA A 25 39.33 14.93 -16.70
C ALA A 25 39.34 16.47 -16.57
N LEU A 26 38.30 17.10 -16.02
CA LEU A 26 38.24 18.55 -15.79
C LEU A 26 39.21 19.01 -14.70
N TRP A 27 39.35 18.24 -13.61
CA TRP A 27 40.34 18.48 -12.55
C TRP A 27 41.77 18.35 -13.08
N LEU A 28 42.09 17.23 -13.74
CA LEU A 28 43.40 17.00 -14.36
C LEU A 28 43.74 18.07 -15.41
N ALA A 29 42.73 18.57 -16.14
CA ALA A 29 42.93 19.58 -17.17
C ALA A 29 43.04 21.02 -16.65
N ARG A 30 42.41 21.38 -15.52
CA ARG A 30 42.23 22.80 -15.13
C ARG A 30 42.51 23.16 -13.66
N LYS A 31 42.77 22.19 -12.77
CA LYS A 31 42.85 22.41 -11.30
C LYS A 31 41.59 23.09 -10.73
N ASP A 32 40.43 22.77 -11.29
CA ASP A 32 39.15 23.34 -10.88
C ASP A 32 38.54 22.52 -9.72
N VAL A 33 38.67 23.06 -8.50
CA VAL A 33 38.21 22.43 -7.25
C VAL A 33 36.68 22.35 -7.17
N GLU A 34 35.98 23.33 -7.75
CA GLU A 34 34.54 23.49 -7.66
C GLU A 34 33.81 22.46 -8.53
N SER A 35 34.24 22.33 -9.79
CA SER A 35 33.71 21.31 -10.70
C SER A 35 33.98 19.88 -10.21
N ALA A 36 35.14 19.67 -9.57
CA ALA A 36 35.49 18.37 -9.00
C ALA A 36 34.57 18.00 -7.82
N ALA A 37 34.30 18.93 -6.90
CA ALA A 37 33.41 18.71 -5.77
C ALA A 37 31.98 18.38 -6.22
N ALA A 38 31.42 19.17 -7.14
CA ALA A 38 30.04 18.98 -7.61
C ALA A 38 29.82 17.64 -8.33
N ALA A 39 30.78 17.23 -9.16
CA ALA A 39 30.67 15.95 -9.86
C ALA A 39 30.93 14.76 -8.93
N ALA A 40 31.84 14.89 -7.96
CA ALA A 40 32.06 13.86 -6.95
C ALA A 40 30.83 13.63 -6.07
N SER A 41 30.13 14.68 -5.62
CA SER A 41 28.88 14.53 -4.86
C SER A 41 27.82 13.73 -5.62
N ARG A 42 27.69 13.95 -6.95
CA ARG A 42 26.74 13.20 -7.78
C ARG A 42 27.16 11.74 -7.96
N ALA A 43 28.45 11.50 -8.21
CA ALA A 43 28.98 10.15 -8.35
C ALA A 43 28.85 9.35 -7.05
N ILE A 44 29.21 9.95 -5.90
CA ILE A 44 29.07 9.33 -4.58
C ILE A 44 27.63 8.94 -4.31
N TYR A 45 26.68 9.85 -4.54
CA TYR A 45 25.26 9.54 -4.38
C TYR A 45 24.85 8.35 -5.25
N ALA A 46 25.19 8.38 -6.55
CA ALA A 46 24.83 7.32 -7.49
C ALA A 46 25.41 5.94 -7.13
N TYR A 47 26.70 5.89 -6.75
CA TYR A 47 27.33 4.65 -6.31
C TYR A 47 26.76 4.15 -4.99
N ALA A 48 26.45 5.06 -4.07
CA ALA A 48 25.85 4.72 -2.79
C ALA A 48 24.43 4.18 -2.91
N THR A 49 23.62 4.70 -3.84
CA THR A 49 22.29 4.15 -4.16
C THR A 49 22.39 2.71 -4.69
N ARG A 50 23.47 2.35 -5.37
CA ARG A 50 23.75 0.98 -5.83
C ARG A 50 24.48 0.12 -4.80
N GLY A 51 24.72 0.63 -3.58
CA GLY A 51 25.45 -0.08 -2.54
C GLY A 51 26.96 -0.24 -2.79
N SER A 52 27.56 0.45 -3.77
CA SER A 52 29.00 0.32 -4.03
C SER A 52 29.85 1.13 -3.04
N LEU A 53 30.15 0.52 -1.89
CA LEU A 53 31.02 1.08 -0.85
C LEU A 53 32.41 1.45 -1.41
N ALA A 54 33.02 0.55 -2.17
CA ALA A 54 34.38 0.72 -2.69
C ALA A 54 34.49 1.93 -3.62
N ASP A 55 33.51 2.15 -4.50
CA ASP A 55 33.52 3.28 -5.42
C ASP A 55 33.28 4.61 -4.70
N VAL A 56 32.38 4.65 -3.72
CA VAL A 56 32.15 5.85 -2.90
C VAL A 56 33.45 6.31 -2.23
N LEU A 57 34.15 5.39 -1.56
CA LEU A 57 35.40 5.71 -0.87
C LEU A 57 36.53 6.02 -1.85
N ARG A 58 36.61 5.33 -2.99
CA ARG A 58 37.58 5.60 -4.05
C ARG A 58 37.44 7.03 -4.57
N VAL A 59 36.20 7.43 -4.90
CA VAL A 59 35.87 8.79 -5.37
C VAL A 59 36.26 9.81 -4.31
N TYR A 60 35.78 9.66 -3.08
CA TYR A 60 36.07 10.60 -2.00
C TYR A 60 37.56 10.72 -1.69
N ARG A 61 38.28 9.59 -1.57
CA ARG A 61 39.72 9.57 -1.24
C ARG A 61 40.56 10.24 -2.32
N SER A 62 40.16 10.13 -3.59
CA SER A 62 40.85 10.77 -4.72
C SER A 62 40.75 12.30 -4.75
N LEU A 63 39.81 12.89 -4.01
CA LEU A 63 39.62 14.34 -3.97
C LEU A 63 40.77 15.08 -3.24
N PRO A 64 41.14 16.28 -3.71
CA PRO A 64 42.01 17.18 -2.95
C PRO A 64 41.33 17.67 -1.67
N ALA A 65 42.11 18.18 -0.72
CA ALA A 65 41.63 18.57 0.61
C ALA A 65 40.54 19.66 0.54
N GLU A 66 40.69 20.62 -0.38
CA GLU A 66 39.74 21.71 -0.60
C GLU A 66 38.40 21.19 -1.13
N ALA A 67 38.42 20.22 -2.06
CA ALA A 67 37.19 19.60 -2.56
C ALA A 67 36.51 18.73 -1.50
N LYS A 68 37.30 18.01 -0.67
CA LYS A 68 36.77 17.25 0.48
C LYS A 68 36.04 18.16 1.46
N ALA A 69 36.60 19.34 1.77
CA ALA A 69 35.97 20.31 2.65
C ALA A 69 34.61 20.79 2.11
N ILE A 70 34.51 21.02 0.80
CA ILE A 70 33.25 21.41 0.16
C ILE A 70 32.19 20.31 0.28
N VAL A 71 32.50 19.08 -0.17
CA VAL A 71 31.51 17.98 -0.21
C VAL A 71 31.12 17.46 1.17
N SER A 72 31.89 17.78 2.22
CA SER A 72 31.62 17.39 3.60
C SER A 72 30.96 18.51 4.44
N SER A 73 30.58 19.65 3.85
CA SER A 73 30.00 20.82 4.56
C SER A 73 28.45 20.89 4.53
N VAL A 74 27.84 21.74 5.36
CA VAL A 74 26.36 21.85 5.57
C VAL A 74 25.82 23.26 5.24
N PRO A 75 24.64 23.41 4.60
CA PRO A 75 24.01 22.45 3.71
C PRO A 75 24.57 22.66 2.30
N ALA A 76 25.29 21.67 1.78
CA ALA A 76 25.87 21.72 0.45
C ALA A 76 24.80 21.41 -0.62
N SER A 77 23.65 22.12 -0.60
CA SER A 77 22.78 22.29 -1.77
C SER A 77 23.25 23.48 -2.61
N GLU A 78 23.78 24.51 -1.94
CA GLU A 78 24.52 25.63 -2.50
C GLU A 78 25.76 25.92 -1.64
N ALA A 79 26.96 25.64 -2.15
CA ALA A 79 28.21 26.00 -1.50
C ALA A 79 28.79 27.27 -2.13
N THR A 80 29.25 28.19 -1.28
CA THR A 80 29.98 29.39 -1.70
C THR A 80 31.48 29.11 -1.61
N VAL A 81 32.17 29.20 -2.73
CA VAL A 81 33.62 28.96 -2.83
C VAL A 81 34.32 30.23 -3.32
N GLN A 82 35.48 30.53 -2.72
CA GLN A 82 36.34 31.62 -3.16
C GLN A 82 37.42 31.06 -4.07
N SER A 83 37.32 31.33 -5.37
CA SER A 83 38.30 30.89 -6.37
C SER A 83 38.90 32.10 -7.07
N ARG A 84 40.23 32.22 -7.01
CA ARG A 84 41.00 33.34 -7.61
C ARG A 84 40.48 34.74 -7.22
N GLY A 85 39.97 34.88 -5.99
CA GLY A 85 39.44 36.15 -5.47
C GLY A 85 38.02 36.50 -5.91
N VAL A 86 37.30 35.56 -6.53
CA VAL A 86 35.89 35.70 -6.92
C VAL A 86 35.05 34.68 -6.16
N GLU A 87 33.87 35.11 -5.72
CA GLU A 87 32.88 34.26 -5.06
C GLU A 87 32.04 33.51 -6.11
N HIS A 88 32.03 32.19 -6.02
CA HIS A 88 31.22 31.31 -6.87
C HIS A 88 30.22 30.53 -6.02
N ARG A 89 28.97 30.42 -6.52
CA ARG A 89 27.97 29.51 -5.95
C ARG A 89 27.88 28.24 -6.79
N ILE A 90 28.06 27.10 -6.15
CA ILE A 90 27.94 25.80 -6.80
C ILE A 90 26.84 24.97 -6.14
N ARG A 91 26.09 24.24 -6.98
CA ARG A 91 25.08 23.29 -6.48
C ARG A 91 25.68 21.91 -6.29
N THR A 92 25.57 21.39 -5.08
CA THR A 92 26.01 20.05 -4.69
C THR A 92 24.84 19.27 -4.10
N ARG A 93 25.01 17.97 -3.86
CA ARG A 93 24.09 17.20 -3.00
C ARG A 93 24.72 17.10 -1.62
N ASP A 94 23.89 17.15 -0.58
CA ASP A 94 24.35 16.79 0.76
C ASP A 94 24.63 15.28 0.80
N ILE A 95 25.91 14.93 0.85
CA ILE A 95 26.38 13.54 0.88
C ILE A 95 26.96 13.17 2.24
N ARG A 96 26.81 14.00 3.28
CA ARG A 96 27.47 13.76 4.58
C ARG A 96 27.01 12.47 5.21
N PHE A 97 25.71 12.18 5.17
CA PHE A 97 25.14 10.95 5.72
C PHE A 97 25.59 9.72 4.91
N THR A 98 25.65 9.84 3.59
CA THR A 98 26.18 8.80 2.70
C THR A 98 27.65 8.51 2.98
N LEU A 99 28.49 9.53 3.12
CA LEU A 99 29.90 9.39 3.44
C LEU A 99 30.10 8.83 4.85
N ALA A 100 29.33 9.29 5.83
CA ALA A 100 29.37 8.77 7.18
C ALA A 100 29.02 7.28 7.19
N ALA A 101 27.96 6.88 6.49
CA ALA A 101 27.59 5.47 6.32
C ALA A 101 28.73 4.67 5.67
N ALA A 102 29.32 5.17 4.59
CA ALA A 102 30.45 4.52 3.94
C ALA A 102 31.64 4.32 4.90
N PHE A 103 32.02 5.34 5.68
CA PHE A 103 33.10 5.23 6.65
C PHE A 103 32.77 4.26 7.80
N ILE A 104 31.53 4.24 8.29
CA ILE A 104 31.07 3.28 9.28
C ILE A 104 31.21 1.84 8.74
N LEU A 105 30.75 1.60 7.52
CA LEU A 105 30.81 0.27 6.88
C LEU A 105 32.25 -0.18 6.59
N ASP A 106 33.17 0.76 6.34
CA ASP A 106 34.61 0.52 6.18
C ASP A 106 35.36 0.35 7.50
N GLY A 107 34.69 0.57 8.64
CA GLY A 107 35.28 0.48 9.98
C GLY A 107 36.05 1.73 10.44
N ASP A 108 35.96 2.85 9.71
CA ASP A 108 36.59 4.13 10.07
C ASP A 108 35.59 5.07 10.76
N ALA A 109 35.16 4.69 11.96
CA ALA A 109 34.25 5.50 12.77
C ALA A 109 34.77 6.92 13.05
N ARG A 110 36.09 7.10 13.11
CA ARG A 110 36.72 8.42 13.36
C ARG A 110 36.48 9.38 12.20
N ALA A 111 36.50 8.91 10.96
CA ALA A 111 36.19 9.70 9.79
C ALA A 111 34.69 10.03 9.66
N ALA A 112 33.81 9.18 10.21
CA ALA A 112 32.36 9.40 10.17
C ALA A 112 31.88 10.49 11.13
N LEU A 113 32.43 10.56 12.34
CA LEU A 113 31.94 11.45 13.42
C LEU A 113 31.81 12.94 13.05
N PRO A 114 32.77 13.58 12.35
CA PRO A 114 32.66 15.00 11.98
C PRO A 114 31.52 15.29 11.00
N LEU A 115 31.03 14.28 10.28
CA LEU A 115 29.96 14.40 9.28
C LEU A 115 28.55 14.35 9.91
N LEU A 116 28.46 13.96 11.19
CA LEU A 116 27.22 13.71 11.91
C LEU A 116 27.01 14.80 12.97
N PRO A 117 26.61 16.03 12.62
CA PRO A 117 26.43 17.09 13.62
C PRO A 117 25.39 16.67 14.67
N LEU A 118 25.57 17.11 15.91
CA LEU A 118 24.50 17.01 16.91
C LEU A 118 23.39 17.98 16.50
N GLN A 119 22.26 17.45 16.05
CA GLN A 119 21.13 18.24 15.56
C GLN A 119 19.89 17.92 16.39
N GLN A 120 19.28 18.95 16.98
CA GLN A 120 17.95 18.81 17.58
C GLN A 120 16.91 18.92 16.46
N ALA A 121 15.98 17.96 16.41
CA ALA A 121 14.86 18.01 15.47
C ALA A 121 13.97 19.21 15.82
N LYS A 122 13.69 20.08 14.85
CA LYS A 122 12.56 21.01 14.94
C LYS A 122 11.29 20.24 14.67
N LYS A 123 10.28 20.41 15.54
CA LYS A 123 9.05 19.59 15.53
C LYS A 123 8.22 19.72 14.25
N ASP A 124 8.33 20.84 13.53
CA ASP A 124 7.50 21.14 12.36
C ASP A 124 8.32 21.23 11.05
N ASP A 125 9.46 20.53 11.00
CA ASP A 125 10.38 20.54 9.85
C ASP A 125 10.74 19.09 9.47
N ALA A 126 10.07 18.58 8.44
CA ALA A 126 10.20 17.19 7.99
C ALA A 126 11.62 16.85 7.51
N GLU A 127 12.32 17.79 6.87
CA GLU A 127 13.70 17.59 6.42
C GLU A 127 14.66 17.54 7.61
N ALA A 128 14.45 18.39 8.61
CA ALA A 128 15.21 18.35 9.86
C ALA A 128 14.94 17.07 10.67
N GLN A 129 13.69 16.58 10.69
CA GLN A 129 13.32 15.32 11.33
C GLN A 129 13.98 14.10 10.65
N SER A 130 13.91 14.03 9.32
CA SER A 130 14.56 12.99 8.52
C SER A 130 16.08 12.99 8.73
N SER A 131 16.70 14.18 8.73
CA SER A 131 18.12 14.34 9.01
C SER A 131 18.48 13.88 10.43
N ALA A 132 17.70 14.28 11.43
CA ALA A 132 17.94 13.89 12.83
C ALA A 132 17.80 12.38 13.04
N ALA A 133 16.79 11.74 12.43
CA ALA A 133 16.59 10.30 12.49
C ALA A 133 17.76 9.54 11.81
N THR A 134 18.21 10.01 10.65
CA THR A 134 19.38 9.46 9.94
C THR A 134 20.66 9.58 10.78
N ILE A 135 20.92 10.76 11.35
CA ILE A 135 22.08 10.99 12.23
C ILE A 135 22.05 10.05 13.43
N ALA A 136 20.89 9.86 14.06
CA ALA A 136 20.75 9.00 15.23
C ALA A 136 21.16 7.55 14.92
N VAL A 137 20.71 6.99 13.79
CA VAL A 137 21.06 5.62 13.37
C VAL A 137 22.55 5.50 13.04
N LEU A 138 23.11 6.44 12.29
CA LEU A 138 24.55 6.42 11.95
C LEU A 138 25.43 6.53 13.20
N ARG A 139 25.04 7.34 14.19
CA ARG A 139 25.73 7.41 15.49
C ARG A 139 25.57 6.13 16.30
N ALA A 140 24.39 5.52 16.28
CA ALA A 140 24.14 4.26 16.96
C ALA A 140 24.96 3.10 16.40
N ALA A 141 25.31 3.14 15.11
CA ALA A 141 26.24 2.17 14.52
C ALA A 141 27.65 2.27 15.12
N ILE A 142 28.09 3.48 15.49
CA ILE A 142 29.42 3.75 16.05
C ILE A 142 29.48 3.40 17.54
N ASP A 143 28.61 4.02 18.36
CA ASP A 143 28.74 3.96 19.82
C ASP A 143 27.81 2.93 20.48
N SER A 144 26.88 2.33 19.73
CA SER A 144 25.81 1.43 20.19
C SER A 144 25.06 1.96 21.41
N PRO A 145 23.84 2.50 21.26
CA PRO A 145 23.05 2.91 22.42
C PRO A 145 22.78 1.65 23.25
N GLY A 146 23.26 1.62 24.49
CA GLY A 146 22.90 0.54 25.41
C GLY A 146 21.39 0.55 25.65
N GLY A 147 20.80 -0.63 25.86
CA GLY A 147 19.36 -0.78 26.11
C GLY A 147 18.55 -1.06 24.85
N ASP A 148 17.25 -0.82 24.95
CA ASP A 148 16.28 -1.08 23.89
C ASP A 148 16.32 0.04 22.82
N ALA A 149 16.54 -0.33 21.56
CA ALA A 149 16.60 0.59 20.43
C ALA A 149 15.25 0.82 19.72
N PHE A 150 14.13 0.43 20.33
CA PHE A 150 12.77 0.63 19.79
C PHE A 150 12.54 2.05 19.27
N ASP A 151 12.81 3.07 20.10
CA ASP A 151 12.58 4.48 19.74
C ASP A 151 13.52 4.93 18.60
N LEU A 152 14.74 4.40 18.53
CA LEU A 152 15.68 4.68 17.44
C LEU A 152 15.17 4.11 16.11
N VAL A 153 14.75 2.84 16.12
CA VAL A 153 14.31 2.12 14.92
C VAL A 153 13.01 2.72 14.39
N THR A 154 12.02 2.90 15.26
CA THR A 154 10.69 3.41 14.86
C THR A 154 10.75 4.88 14.41
N ASN A 155 11.59 5.70 15.04
CA ASN A 155 11.81 7.08 14.60
C ASN A 155 12.46 7.15 13.20
N TYR A 156 13.38 6.23 12.89
CA TYR A 156 13.95 6.10 11.54
C TYR A 156 12.87 5.70 10.53
N LEU A 157 12.09 4.66 10.80
CA LEU A 157 11.01 4.22 9.90
C LEU A 157 9.96 5.30 9.64
N GLN A 158 9.64 6.12 10.66
CA GLN A 158 8.60 7.13 10.56
C GLN A 158 9.01 8.36 9.71
N HIS A 159 10.27 8.80 9.81
CA HIS A 159 10.68 10.09 9.24
C HIS A 159 11.55 9.97 8.00
N VAL A 160 12.16 8.81 7.77
CA VAL A 160 13.15 8.66 6.70
C VAL A 160 12.47 8.21 5.42
N ASN A 161 12.43 9.11 4.44
CA ASN A 161 11.85 8.88 3.12
C ASN A 161 12.78 8.03 2.21
N ALA A 162 12.36 7.80 0.97
CA ALA A 162 13.15 7.06 -0.03
C ALA A 162 14.43 7.79 -0.51
N ALA A 163 14.69 9.02 -0.06
CA ALA A 163 15.86 9.78 -0.50
C ALA A 163 17.17 9.38 0.22
N THR A 164 17.12 8.41 1.14
CA THR A 164 18.35 7.81 1.68
C THR A 164 19.06 6.96 0.64
N THR A 165 20.38 6.88 0.76
CA THR A 165 21.19 6.01 -0.09
C THR A 165 21.23 4.60 0.48
N ALA A 166 21.38 3.56 -0.36
CA ALA A 166 21.42 2.17 0.09
C ALA A 166 22.49 1.89 1.17
N LEU A 167 23.60 2.63 1.19
CA LEU A 167 24.60 2.54 2.27
C LEU A 167 24.06 2.97 3.64
N VAL A 168 23.17 3.95 3.70
CA VAL A 168 22.53 4.38 4.96
C VAL A 168 21.56 3.30 5.42
N ASP A 169 20.78 2.73 4.50
CA ASP A 169 19.85 1.64 4.82
C ASP A 169 20.59 0.34 5.23
N GLU A 170 21.77 0.06 4.67
CA GLU A 170 22.67 -1.03 5.14
C GLU A 170 23.16 -0.79 6.58
N VAL A 171 23.49 0.46 6.94
CA VAL A 171 23.84 0.77 8.34
C VAL A 171 22.63 0.61 9.26
N PHE A 172 21.45 1.05 8.81
CA PHE A 172 20.20 0.82 9.54
C PHE A 172 19.93 -0.67 9.76
N ASP A 173 20.08 -1.51 8.73
CA ASP A 173 19.91 -2.96 8.84
C ASP A 173 20.80 -3.54 9.95
N ARG A 174 22.10 -3.22 9.92
CA ARG A 174 23.04 -3.70 10.96
C ARG A 174 22.65 -3.24 12.35
N VAL A 175 22.18 -1.99 12.50
CA VAL A 175 21.75 -1.45 13.79
C VAL A 175 20.47 -2.13 14.28
N ALA A 176 19.44 -2.19 13.43
CA ALA A 176 18.15 -2.77 13.76
C ALA A 176 18.27 -4.27 14.06
N THR A 177 18.96 -5.02 13.21
CA THR A 177 19.17 -6.47 13.38
C THR A 177 19.97 -6.76 14.65
N ARG A 178 21.05 -6.01 14.93
CA ARG A 178 21.81 -6.13 16.19
C ARG A 178 20.96 -5.84 17.43
N ALA A 179 19.97 -4.96 17.31
CA ALA A 179 19.06 -4.60 18.40
C ALA A 179 17.85 -5.53 18.56
N GLY A 180 17.70 -6.55 17.70
CA GLY A 180 16.56 -7.48 17.73
C GLY A 180 15.36 -7.06 16.89
N TYR A 181 15.53 -6.07 16.01
CA TYR A 181 14.48 -5.51 15.15
C TYR A 181 14.60 -5.93 13.68
N ALA A 182 14.88 -7.20 13.41
CA ALA A 182 15.09 -7.70 12.05
C ALA A 182 13.86 -7.53 11.14
N ALA A 183 12.64 -7.65 11.68
CA ALA A 183 11.40 -7.42 10.92
C ALA A 183 11.29 -5.97 10.42
N ALA A 184 11.69 -5.01 11.26
CA ALA A 184 11.75 -3.58 10.89
C ALA A 184 12.76 -3.33 9.76
N SER A 185 13.93 -3.98 9.84
CA SER A 185 14.95 -3.93 8.78
C SER A 185 14.43 -4.46 7.46
N LYS A 186 13.92 -5.70 7.47
CA LYS A 186 13.38 -6.36 6.28
C LYS A 186 12.34 -5.48 5.58
N TRP A 187 11.36 -4.98 6.34
CA TRP A 187 10.31 -4.12 5.81
C TRP A 187 10.85 -2.83 5.19
N ARG A 188 11.83 -2.17 5.83
CA ARG A 188 12.48 -0.97 5.27
C ARG A 188 13.16 -1.26 3.93
N LEU A 189 13.91 -2.35 3.85
CA LEU A 189 14.63 -2.70 2.62
C LEU A 189 13.67 -3.07 1.48
N GLU A 190 12.55 -3.71 1.79
CA GLU A 190 11.51 -4.07 0.81
C GLU A 190 10.68 -2.87 0.33
N THR A 191 10.47 -1.86 1.18
CA THR A 191 9.70 -0.65 0.85
C THR A 191 10.52 0.38 0.06
N VAL A 192 11.81 0.55 0.37
CA VAL A 192 12.69 1.51 -0.35
C VAL A 192 13.02 1.07 -1.77
N ASN A 193 13.17 -0.24 -2.00
CA ASN A 193 13.49 -0.79 -3.34
C ASN A 193 12.36 -0.63 -4.38
N ARG A 194 11.21 -0.03 -4.05
CA ARG A 194 10.06 0.08 -4.97
C ARG A 194 9.76 1.49 -5.49
N ALA A 195 10.48 2.53 -5.05
CA ALA A 195 10.20 3.89 -5.51
C ALA A 195 11.01 4.30 -6.77
N ASP A 196 12.17 3.68 -7.02
CA ASP A 196 13.11 4.08 -8.09
C ASP A 196 13.38 2.99 -9.17
N GLU A 197 12.72 1.82 -9.10
CA GLU A 197 12.75 0.79 -10.16
C GLU A 197 11.46 0.75 -11.00
N ARG A 198 10.96 1.92 -11.42
CA ARG A 198 10.24 2.03 -12.70
C ARG A 198 11.25 2.22 -13.83
N LEU A 199 12.10 1.22 -14.01
CA LEU A 199 12.48 0.84 -15.37
C LEU A 199 11.19 0.41 -16.06
N SER A 200 10.93 0.97 -17.23
CA SER A 200 9.74 0.76 -18.05
C SER A 200 9.27 -0.70 -18.07
N ASP A 201 7.96 -0.89 -18.05
CA ASP A 201 7.18 -2.14 -18.14
C ASP A 201 7.46 -3.04 -19.38
N VAL A 202 8.61 -2.88 -20.04
CA VAL A 202 9.02 -3.62 -21.25
C VAL A 202 9.91 -4.82 -20.92
N GLU A 203 10.42 -4.97 -19.69
CA GLU A 203 11.34 -6.08 -19.33
C GLU A 203 10.74 -7.16 -18.40
N ARG A 204 9.44 -7.12 -18.11
CA ARG A 204 8.71 -8.21 -17.40
C ARG A 204 7.80 -9.04 -18.29
N MET A 205 8.16 -9.21 -19.57
CA MET A 205 7.50 -10.15 -20.47
C MET A 205 8.33 -11.43 -20.64
N VAL A 206 8.38 -12.25 -19.60
CA VAL A 206 8.33 -13.73 -19.70
C VAL A 206 7.70 -14.22 -18.40
N VAL A 207 6.38 -14.41 -18.40
CA VAL A 207 5.76 -15.35 -17.46
C VAL A 207 5.98 -16.73 -18.07
N PRO A 208 6.73 -17.65 -17.43
CA PRO A 208 6.70 -19.04 -17.84
C PRO A 208 5.28 -19.57 -17.63
N ASP A 209 4.71 -20.23 -18.64
CA ASP A 209 3.36 -20.84 -18.66
C ASP A 209 3.09 -21.89 -17.54
N ALA A 210 3.96 -22.02 -16.55
CA ALA A 210 3.91 -23.02 -15.48
C ALA A 210 3.40 -22.50 -14.12
N VAL A 211 3.17 -21.19 -13.92
CA VAL A 211 2.66 -20.66 -12.64
C VAL A 211 1.12 -20.54 -12.60
N ALA A 212 0.46 -20.60 -13.76
CA ALA A 212 -1.01 -20.65 -13.85
C ALA A 212 -1.61 -22.03 -13.46
N ALA A 213 -0.77 -23.04 -13.16
CA ALA A 213 -1.18 -24.42 -12.90
C ALA A 213 -0.96 -24.89 -11.44
N LEU A 214 -0.60 -23.99 -10.51
CA LEU A 214 -0.15 -24.36 -9.16
C LEU A 214 -1.04 -23.90 -7.99
N LEU A 215 -2.23 -23.34 -8.25
CA LEU A 215 -3.23 -23.17 -7.20
C LEU A 215 -4.27 -24.28 -7.31
N PRO A 216 -4.34 -25.21 -6.34
CA PRO A 216 -5.33 -26.28 -6.38
C PRO A 216 -6.74 -25.69 -6.18
N PRO A 217 -7.74 -26.16 -6.93
CA PRO A 217 -9.13 -25.96 -6.54
C PRO A 217 -9.41 -26.79 -5.27
N ARG A 218 -9.92 -26.14 -4.21
CA ARG A 218 -10.74 -26.87 -3.22
C ARG A 218 -11.95 -27.45 -3.97
N ALA A 219 -12.24 -28.72 -3.72
CA ALA A 219 -12.72 -29.67 -4.71
C ALA A 219 -14.19 -29.50 -5.16
N VAL A 220 -14.45 -29.47 -6.47
CA VAL A 220 -15.63 -30.12 -7.10
C VAL A 220 -15.27 -30.64 -8.50
N ALA A 221 -15.84 -31.79 -8.84
CA ALA A 221 -15.47 -32.68 -9.93
C ALA A 221 -15.64 -32.16 -11.37
N SER A 222 -14.88 -32.83 -12.24
CA SER A 222 -14.61 -32.65 -13.67
C SER A 222 -15.82 -32.50 -14.62
N GLN A 223 -15.67 -31.58 -15.58
CA GLN A 223 -16.31 -31.59 -16.91
C GLN A 223 -15.31 -32.04 -17.99
N PRO A 224 -15.80 -32.37 -19.21
CA PRO A 224 -15.06 -31.98 -20.42
C PRO A 224 -15.89 -31.14 -21.41
N ALA A 225 -15.24 -30.04 -21.81
CA ALA A 225 -15.16 -29.35 -23.10
C ALA A 225 -16.37 -29.29 -24.07
N ASP A 226 -16.79 -28.07 -24.42
CA ASP A 226 -16.40 -27.45 -25.70
C ASP A 226 -16.69 -25.93 -25.73
N ALA A 227 -15.89 -25.22 -26.50
CA ALA A 227 -15.52 -23.81 -26.36
C ALA A 227 -16.47 -22.75 -26.98
N ILE A 228 -16.72 -21.65 -26.25
CA ILE A 228 -17.08 -20.30 -26.76
C ILE A 228 -16.53 -19.22 -25.77
N SER A 229 -16.09 -18.06 -26.30
CA SER A 229 -15.34 -16.93 -25.68
C SER A 229 -15.66 -16.47 -24.23
N PRO A 230 -14.69 -15.89 -23.48
CA PRO A 230 -14.79 -15.71 -22.02
C PRO A 230 -15.58 -14.48 -21.51
N ALA A 231 -16.21 -13.68 -22.37
CA ALA A 231 -16.86 -12.43 -21.95
C ALA A 231 -18.31 -12.61 -21.46
N THR A 232 -18.99 -13.69 -21.84
CA THR A 232 -20.41 -13.94 -21.58
C THR A 232 -20.68 -14.86 -20.36
N ALA A 233 -19.65 -15.36 -19.70
CA ALA A 233 -19.78 -16.32 -18.59
C ALA A 233 -19.83 -15.66 -17.19
N ARG A 234 -20.40 -14.45 -17.07
CA ARG A 234 -20.49 -13.73 -15.79
C ARG A 234 -21.88 -13.89 -15.18
N LEU A 235 -21.92 -14.31 -13.90
CA LEU A 235 -23.06 -14.83 -13.13
C LEU A 235 -23.51 -16.21 -13.65
N PRO A 236 -23.55 -17.27 -12.83
CA PRO A 236 -24.07 -18.56 -13.27
C PRO A 236 -25.54 -18.40 -13.71
N GLY A 237 -25.77 -18.24 -15.02
CA GLY A 237 -27.09 -18.26 -15.66
C GLY A 237 -27.82 -16.94 -15.93
N ARG A 238 -27.19 -15.75 -15.92
CA ARG A 238 -27.91 -14.47 -16.11
C ARG A 238 -27.30 -13.55 -17.17
N GLU A 239 -27.82 -13.57 -18.40
CA GLU A 239 -27.42 -12.64 -19.46
C GLU A 239 -28.23 -11.33 -19.37
N PRO A 240 -27.58 -10.15 -19.28
CA PRO A 240 -28.28 -8.86 -19.34
C PRO A 240 -28.91 -8.66 -20.73
N GLN A 241 -30.12 -8.10 -20.75
CA GLN A 241 -30.83 -7.86 -22.00
C GLN A 241 -30.46 -6.47 -22.53
N LEU A 242 -29.81 -6.43 -23.71
CA LEU A 242 -29.41 -5.20 -24.37
C LEU A 242 -30.64 -4.35 -24.71
N LEU A 243 -30.61 -3.09 -24.29
CA LEU A 243 -31.55 -2.06 -24.70
C LEU A 243 -30.85 -1.23 -25.78
N PHE A 244 -31.19 -1.43 -27.06
CA PHE A 244 -30.53 -0.70 -28.15
C PHE A 244 -30.71 0.82 -28.03
N GLU A 245 -29.58 1.54 -28.15
CA GLU A 245 -29.40 3.00 -28.32
C GLU A 245 -30.57 3.87 -27.82
N GLN A 246 -30.69 4.01 -26.51
CA GLN A 246 -31.31 5.22 -25.96
C GLN A 246 -30.19 6.20 -25.61
N PRO A 247 -30.14 7.40 -26.22
CA PRO A 247 -29.16 8.41 -25.82
C PRO A 247 -29.36 8.70 -24.33
N VAL A 248 -28.29 8.53 -23.56
CA VAL A 248 -28.25 8.95 -22.16
C VAL A 248 -28.38 10.47 -22.16
N ASP A 249 -29.55 10.97 -21.77
CA ASP A 249 -29.79 12.41 -21.65
C ASP A 249 -29.08 12.94 -20.39
N ASP A 250 -27.83 13.38 -20.58
CA ASP A 250 -27.00 14.03 -19.58
C ASP A 250 -27.62 15.32 -19.02
N SER A 251 -28.69 15.85 -19.63
CA SER A 251 -29.39 17.05 -19.15
C SER A 251 -30.32 16.79 -17.96
N ALA A 252 -30.51 15.53 -17.57
CA ALA A 252 -31.28 15.14 -16.38
C ALA A 252 -30.47 15.10 -15.07
N ARG A 253 -29.26 15.69 -15.02
CA ARG A 253 -28.61 16.11 -13.74
C ARG A 253 -29.32 17.31 -13.09
N SER A 254 -30.65 17.30 -13.12
CA SER A 254 -31.48 18.33 -12.51
C SER A 254 -32.04 17.83 -11.19
N ASP A 255 -32.00 18.70 -10.18
CA ASP A 255 -32.50 18.56 -8.82
C ASP A 255 -33.95 18.05 -8.74
N ALA A 256 -34.16 16.76 -9.02
CA ALA A 256 -35.46 16.11 -8.92
C ALA A 256 -35.74 15.78 -7.44
N ALA A 257 -36.24 16.80 -6.74
CA ALA A 257 -37.12 16.73 -5.59
C ALA A 257 -36.83 15.63 -4.56
N LEU A 258 -35.97 15.96 -3.59
CA LEU A 258 -35.84 15.30 -2.29
C LEU A 258 -37.17 15.33 -1.52
N SER A 259 -38.12 14.47 -1.88
CA SER A 259 -39.27 14.16 -1.05
C SER A 259 -38.85 13.09 -0.02
N VAL A 260 -38.70 13.53 1.24
CA VAL A 260 -38.40 12.77 2.47
C VAL A 260 -37.89 11.34 2.23
N VAL A 261 -36.62 11.22 1.85
CA VAL A 261 -35.89 9.95 1.95
C VAL A 261 -35.67 9.68 3.42
N ARG A 262 -36.30 8.64 3.97
CA ARG A 262 -35.88 8.11 5.27
C ARG A 262 -34.44 7.62 5.11
N PRO A 263 -33.52 7.98 6.01
CA PRO A 263 -32.11 7.70 5.82
C PRO A 263 -31.88 6.19 5.66
N LEU A 264 -31.07 5.82 4.67
CA LEU A 264 -30.53 4.46 4.58
C LEU A 264 -29.68 4.17 5.83
N PRO A 265 -29.43 2.88 6.15
CA PRO A 265 -28.42 2.52 7.14
C PRO A 265 -27.09 3.23 6.86
N ALA A 266 -26.36 3.58 7.93
CA ALA A 266 -25.06 4.22 7.80
C ALA A 266 -24.11 3.37 6.94
N GLY A 267 -23.29 4.03 6.11
CA GLY A 267 -22.34 3.37 5.21
C GLY A 267 -22.88 3.07 3.80
N PHE A 268 -24.16 3.33 3.53
CA PHE A 268 -24.75 3.15 2.20
C PHE A 268 -25.05 4.49 1.53
N ALA A 269 -24.43 4.71 0.36
CA ALA A 269 -24.70 5.86 -0.49
C ALA A 269 -25.90 5.56 -1.40
N PHE A 270 -26.95 6.37 -1.28
CA PHE A 270 -28.17 6.20 -2.06
C PHE A 270 -27.93 6.42 -3.56
N LEU A 271 -28.43 5.50 -4.40
CA LEU A 271 -28.44 5.67 -5.86
C LEU A 271 -29.87 5.83 -6.38
N ARG A 272 -30.75 4.86 -6.08
CA ARG A 272 -32.11 4.82 -6.60
C ARG A 272 -33.07 4.11 -5.64
N MET A 273 -34.34 4.49 -5.63
CA MET A 273 -35.39 3.75 -4.93
C MET A 273 -36.69 3.66 -5.73
N GLU A 274 -37.47 2.64 -5.41
CA GLU A 274 -38.85 2.51 -5.87
C GLU A 274 -39.73 2.01 -4.73
N GLN A 275 -40.98 2.47 -4.70
CA GLN A 275 -41.98 2.06 -3.73
C GLN A 275 -43.22 1.50 -4.42
N ARG A 276 -43.65 0.30 -3.99
CA ARG A 276 -44.91 -0.32 -4.39
C ARG A 276 -45.74 -0.67 -3.14
N GLY A 277 -46.70 0.19 -2.81
CA GLY A 277 -47.52 0.02 -1.60
C GLY A 277 -46.71 0.22 -0.31
N ASN A 278 -46.52 -0.85 0.45
CA ASN A 278 -45.68 -0.82 1.67
C ASN A 278 -44.24 -1.27 1.42
N GLU A 279 -43.99 -1.94 0.30
CA GLU A 279 -42.66 -2.37 -0.10
C GLU A 279 -41.88 -1.19 -0.67
N MET A 280 -40.67 -1.00 -0.16
CA MET A 280 -39.67 -0.09 -0.70
C MET A 280 -38.40 -0.87 -0.98
N VAL A 281 -37.79 -0.57 -2.12
CA VAL A 281 -36.46 -1.09 -2.45
C VAL A 281 -35.56 0.06 -2.83
N ALA A 282 -34.34 0.04 -2.32
CA ALA A 282 -33.28 0.96 -2.69
C ALA A 282 -32.08 0.20 -3.25
N VAL A 283 -31.47 0.76 -4.29
CA VAL A 283 -30.13 0.42 -4.74
C VAL A 283 -29.18 1.44 -4.13
N ALA A 284 -28.12 0.96 -3.51
CA ALA A 284 -27.13 1.78 -2.87
C ALA A 284 -25.72 1.28 -3.20
N GLU A 285 -24.76 2.17 -3.08
CA GLU A 285 -23.33 1.87 -3.15
C GLU A 285 -22.75 1.77 -1.75
N ALA A 286 -21.94 0.74 -1.50
CA ALA A 286 -21.11 0.62 -0.31
C ALA A 286 -19.93 -0.32 -0.58
N GLN A 287 -18.76 -0.01 -0.04
CA GLN A 287 -17.56 -0.88 -0.12
C GLN A 287 -17.29 -1.38 -1.54
N ASP A 288 -17.19 -0.48 -2.53
CA ASP A 288 -16.97 -0.80 -3.95
C ASP A 288 -17.99 -1.75 -4.58
N GLY A 289 -19.18 -1.88 -4.00
CA GLY A 289 -20.24 -2.79 -4.45
C GLY A 289 -21.61 -2.13 -4.52
N TYR A 290 -22.50 -2.71 -5.35
CA TYR A 290 -23.91 -2.34 -5.39
C TYR A 290 -24.73 -3.28 -4.49
N TRP A 291 -25.62 -2.68 -3.70
CA TRP A 291 -26.39 -3.36 -2.68
C TRP A 291 -27.87 -3.02 -2.80
N ILE A 292 -28.69 -3.98 -2.41
CA ILE A 292 -30.14 -3.85 -2.34
C ILE A 292 -30.57 -3.76 -0.89
N LEU A 293 -31.34 -2.72 -0.57
CA LEU A 293 -32.00 -2.58 0.72
C LEU A 293 -33.50 -2.69 0.50
N ARG A 294 -34.14 -3.59 1.25
CA ARG A 294 -35.59 -3.82 1.18
C ARG A 294 -36.26 -3.42 2.49
N SER A 295 -37.45 -2.87 2.37
CA SER A 295 -38.31 -2.51 3.50
C SER A 295 -39.75 -2.88 3.20
N PHE A 296 -40.48 -3.37 4.19
CA PHE A 296 -41.91 -3.72 4.09
C PHE A 296 -42.83 -2.78 4.89
N ASP A 297 -42.28 -1.70 5.44
CA ASP A 297 -42.97 -0.73 6.30
C ASP A 297 -42.73 0.72 5.87
N ARG A 298 -42.49 0.93 4.57
CA ARG A 298 -42.20 2.24 3.96
C ARG A 298 -40.93 2.89 4.52
N GLY A 299 -39.87 2.09 4.67
CA GLY A 299 -38.54 2.52 5.09
C GLY A 299 -38.45 2.86 6.59
N ALA A 300 -39.35 2.34 7.44
CA ALA A 300 -39.19 2.44 8.88
C ALA A 300 -38.12 1.48 9.39
N THR A 301 -38.06 0.29 8.81
CA THR A 301 -37.02 -0.70 9.01
C THR A 301 -36.50 -1.19 7.67
N TRP A 302 -35.22 -1.57 7.64
CA TRP A 302 -34.56 -2.16 6.49
C TRP A 302 -34.13 -3.58 6.85
N ASN A 303 -34.39 -4.53 5.95
CA ASN A 303 -33.82 -5.87 6.03
C ASN A 303 -32.29 -5.82 5.87
N PRO A 304 -31.57 -6.90 6.23
CA PRO A 304 -30.16 -7.04 5.92
C PRO A 304 -29.87 -6.69 4.44
N PRO A 305 -28.91 -5.79 4.16
CA PRO A 305 -28.57 -5.43 2.79
C PRO A 305 -28.08 -6.64 2.00
N LEU A 306 -28.55 -6.77 0.76
CA LEU A 306 -28.17 -7.87 -0.14
C LEU A 306 -27.17 -7.37 -1.17
N TYR A 307 -25.98 -7.99 -1.22
CA TYR A 307 -25.00 -7.69 -2.25
C TYR A 307 -25.45 -8.26 -3.59
N THR A 308 -25.33 -7.46 -4.66
CA THR A 308 -25.83 -7.83 -6.00
C THR A 308 -24.90 -8.74 -6.78
N GLY A 309 -23.66 -8.94 -6.32
CA GLY A 309 -22.58 -9.53 -7.12
C GLY A 309 -21.87 -8.51 -8.03
N LEU A 310 -22.35 -7.27 -8.10
CA LEU A 310 -21.79 -6.22 -8.95
C LEU A 310 -20.90 -5.27 -8.15
N ARG A 311 -19.75 -4.91 -8.75
CA ARG A 311 -18.84 -3.92 -8.20
C ARG A 311 -18.95 -2.59 -8.93
N VAL A 312 -18.67 -1.52 -8.19
CA VAL A 312 -18.64 -0.17 -8.73
C VAL A 312 -17.55 -0.12 -9.80
N MET A 313 -17.90 0.44 -10.97
CA MET A 313 -17.02 0.49 -12.13
C MET A 313 -16.54 -0.89 -12.63
N HIS A 314 -17.16 -2.02 -12.24
CA HIS A 314 -16.78 -3.33 -12.78
C HIS A 314 -17.85 -4.43 -12.62
N PRO A 315 -18.28 -5.10 -13.72
CA PRO A 315 -18.08 -4.76 -15.14
C PRO A 315 -19.05 -3.68 -15.65
N TYR A 316 -20.08 -3.35 -14.87
CA TYR A 316 -21.13 -2.42 -15.24
C TYR A 316 -21.31 -1.33 -14.18
N GLU A 317 -21.74 -0.15 -14.61
CA GLU A 317 -22.14 0.95 -13.74
C GLU A 317 -23.66 1.05 -13.67
N VAL A 318 -24.22 1.21 -12.47
CA VAL A 318 -25.67 1.41 -12.30
C VAL A 318 -26.06 2.81 -12.79
N VAL A 319 -27.05 2.89 -13.68
CA VAL A 319 -27.53 4.16 -14.24
C VAL A 319 -28.41 4.89 -13.21
N ILE A 320 -27.88 5.95 -12.59
CA ILE A 320 -28.48 6.69 -11.47
C ILE A 320 -29.81 7.40 -11.84
N GLY A 321 -30.09 7.62 -13.13
CA GLY A 321 -31.30 8.27 -13.64
C GLY A 321 -32.28 7.35 -14.37
N SER A 322 -32.12 6.03 -14.28
CA SER A 322 -32.95 5.08 -15.04
C SER A 322 -34.45 5.27 -14.81
N THR A 323 -35.23 5.23 -15.88
CA THR A 323 -36.70 5.28 -15.85
C THR A 323 -37.35 3.91 -15.90
N LEU A 324 -36.56 2.82 -16.05
CA LEU A 324 -37.08 1.46 -16.09
C LEU A 324 -37.71 1.09 -14.74
N PRO A 325 -38.89 0.44 -14.71
CA PRO A 325 -39.45 -0.09 -13.47
C PRO A 325 -38.44 -1.01 -12.79
N MET A 326 -38.15 -0.75 -11.52
CA MET A 326 -37.18 -1.48 -10.74
C MET A 326 -37.80 -2.69 -10.06
N LEU A 327 -39.04 -2.60 -9.55
CA LEU A 327 -39.71 -3.73 -8.91
C LEU A 327 -40.35 -4.67 -9.93
N LEU A 328 -39.94 -5.94 -9.90
CA LEU A 328 -40.58 -7.05 -10.62
C LEU A 328 -41.33 -7.95 -9.64
N ASP A 329 -42.19 -8.85 -10.14
CA ASP A 329 -42.96 -9.75 -9.26
C ASP A 329 -42.08 -10.77 -8.52
N ASP A 330 -40.95 -11.16 -9.09
CA ASP A 330 -40.02 -12.15 -8.55
C ASP A 330 -38.58 -11.62 -8.37
N GLY A 331 -38.39 -10.30 -8.45
CA GLY A 331 -37.07 -9.70 -8.36
C GLY A 331 -37.03 -8.19 -8.59
N LEU A 332 -35.89 -7.75 -9.08
CA LEU A 332 -35.60 -6.37 -9.45
C LEU A 332 -35.09 -6.28 -10.87
N ARG A 333 -35.21 -5.10 -11.47
CA ARG A 333 -34.53 -4.70 -12.70
C ARG A 333 -33.66 -3.49 -12.42
N ILE A 334 -32.38 -3.59 -12.78
CA ILE A 334 -31.43 -2.49 -12.68
C ILE A 334 -30.91 -2.20 -14.08
N GLU A 335 -30.99 -0.95 -14.50
CA GLU A 335 -30.32 -0.51 -15.71
C GLU A 335 -28.84 -0.30 -15.43
N VAL A 336 -28.00 -0.87 -16.28
CA VAL A 336 -26.55 -0.80 -16.15
C VAL A 336 -25.91 -0.39 -17.47
N ALA A 337 -24.81 0.36 -17.40
CA ALA A 337 -24.00 0.76 -18.55
C ALA A 337 -22.65 0.04 -18.53
N THR A 338 -22.05 -0.17 -19.71
CA THR A 338 -20.70 -0.78 -19.80
C THR A 338 -19.61 0.28 -19.71
N ASN A 339 -18.46 -0.06 -19.12
CA ASN A 339 -17.30 0.84 -19.10
C ASN A 339 -16.71 1.13 -20.50
N GLU A 340 -17.03 0.31 -21.51
CA GLU A 340 -16.46 0.43 -22.86
C GLU A 340 -17.26 1.39 -23.75
N SER A 341 -18.53 1.66 -23.41
CA SER A 341 -19.39 2.61 -24.11
C SER A 341 -20.51 3.09 -23.20
N VAL A 342 -20.55 4.40 -22.94
CA VAL A 342 -21.59 5.08 -22.15
C VAL A 342 -22.94 5.07 -22.87
N ASP A 343 -22.94 4.82 -24.19
CA ASP A 343 -24.14 4.85 -25.04
C ASP A 343 -24.89 3.50 -25.10
N LEU A 344 -24.34 2.46 -24.48
CA LEU A 344 -24.94 1.12 -24.43
C LEU A 344 -25.35 0.77 -23.00
N THR A 345 -26.66 0.76 -22.76
CA THR A 345 -27.25 0.29 -21.50
C THR A 345 -27.94 -1.06 -21.68
N ALA A 346 -28.05 -1.79 -20.59
CA ALA A 346 -28.74 -3.07 -20.53
C ALA A 346 -29.61 -3.16 -19.28
N ALA A 347 -30.71 -3.90 -19.38
CA ALA A 347 -31.51 -4.26 -18.21
C ALA A 347 -30.97 -5.55 -17.60
N LEU A 348 -30.61 -5.49 -16.33
CA LEU A 348 -30.23 -6.65 -15.54
C LEU A 348 -31.35 -7.01 -14.57
N ASP A 349 -31.94 -8.19 -14.77
CA ASP A 349 -33.00 -8.72 -13.90
C ASP A 349 -32.38 -9.58 -12.79
N LEU A 350 -32.52 -9.14 -11.54
CA LEU A 350 -32.03 -9.82 -10.35
C LEU A 350 -33.20 -10.48 -9.62
N LYS A 351 -33.28 -11.82 -9.65
CA LYS A 351 -34.29 -12.58 -8.89
C LYS A 351 -33.98 -12.57 -7.40
N TRP A 352 -35.03 -12.43 -6.59
CA TRP A 352 -34.93 -12.46 -5.12
C TRP A 352 -34.27 -13.73 -4.62
N ARG A 353 -34.67 -14.87 -5.16
CA ARG A 353 -34.14 -16.19 -4.78
C ARG A 353 -32.62 -16.27 -4.86
N ASP A 354 -31.99 -15.65 -5.86
CA ASP A 354 -30.52 -15.76 -5.99
C ASP A 354 -29.78 -14.66 -5.23
N LEU A 355 -30.43 -13.52 -4.94
CA LEU A 355 -29.87 -12.48 -4.06
C LEU A 355 -29.88 -12.94 -2.59
N GLU A 356 -30.90 -13.71 -2.22
CA GLU A 356 -31.15 -14.21 -0.86
C GLU A 356 -30.66 -15.66 -0.67
N ARG A 357 -29.99 -16.25 -1.68
CA ARG A 357 -29.51 -17.64 -1.58
C ARG A 357 -28.36 -17.71 -0.60
N ASP A 358 -28.50 -18.57 0.39
CA ASP A 358 -27.55 -18.90 1.44
C ASP A 358 -27.58 -20.44 1.52
N SER A 359 -26.61 -21.08 0.87
CA SER A 359 -26.69 -22.51 0.55
C SER A 359 -26.35 -23.42 1.72
N ASP A 360 -25.60 -22.94 2.71
CA ASP A 360 -25.27 -23.67 3.95
C ASP A 360 -25.97 -23.14 5.21
N GLY A 361 -26.61 -21.96 5.14
CA GLY A 361 -27.46 -21.41 6.17
C GLY A 361 -26.71 -20.68 7.28
N ASP A 362 -25.50 -20.19 7.01
CA ASP A 362 -24.64 -19.55 8.01
C ASP A 362 -24.93 -18.04 8.21
N GLY A 363 -25.75 -17.45 7.32
CA GLY A 363 -26.15 -16.06 7.35
C GLY A 363 -25.43 -15.15 6.34
N LEU A 364 -24.49 -15.67 5.56
CA LEU A 364 -23.98 -15.03 4.34
C LEU A 364 -24.74 -15.55 3.13
N THR A 365 -24.95 -14.70 2.14
CA THR A 365 -25.48 -15.17 0.85
C THR A 365 -24.35 -15.71 -0.01
N ASP A 366 -24.62 -16.65 -0.92
CA ASP A 366 -23.62 -17.19 -1.84
C ASP A 366 -22.84 -16.08 -2.58
N LEU A 367 -23.52 -14.96 -2.89
CA LEU A 367 -22.90 -13.79 -3.55
C LEU A 367 -21.98 -13.02 -2.61
N MET A 368 -22.31 -12.96 -1.32
CA MET A 368 -21.45 -12.38 -0.30
C MET A 368 -20.21 -13.25 -0.12
N GLU A 369 -20.38 -14.57 -0.04
CA GLU A 369 -19.28 -15.51 0.12
C GLU A 369 -18.33 -15.52 -1.06
N GLU A 370 -18.84 -15.40 -2.30
CA GLU A 370 -17.98 -15.21 -3.47
C GLU A 370 -17.12 -13.94 -3.36
N ARG A 371 -17.67 -12.86 -2.79
CA ARG A 371 -16.95 -11.61 -2.55
C ARG A 371 -15.95 -11.72 -1.40
N LEU A 372 -16.30 -12.49 -0.37
CA LEU A 372 -15.49 -12.74 0.82
C LEU A 372 -14.57 -13.94 0.65
N PHE A 373 -14.49 -14.56 -0.53
CA PHE A 373 -13.72 -15.78 -0.83
C PHE A 373 -13.89 -16.92 0.19
N THR A 374 -15.11 -17.10 0.69
CA THR A 374 -15.53 -18.26 1.49
C THR A 374 -16.23 -19.31 0.61
N ASP A 375 -16.50 -20.51 1.14
CA ASP A 375 -17.16 -21.60 0.41
C ASP A 375 -18.67 -21.63 0.69
N PRO A 376 -19.53 -21.35 -0.31
CA PRO A 376 -20.98 -21.26 -0.11
C PRO A 376 -21.68 -22.56 0.29
N ASN A 377 -20.95 -23.68 0.36
CA ASN A 377 -21.50 -24.95 0.80
C ASN A 377 -20.92 -25.39 2.16
N SER A 378 -20.20 -24.50 2.84
CA SER A 378 -19.51 -24.76 4.09
C SER A 378 -19.71 -23.60 5.05
N ALA A 379 -20.63 -23.78 6.00
CA ALA A 379 -20.98 -22.75 6.99
C ALA A 379 -19.81 -22.28 7.87
N ASP A 380 -18.64 -22.92 7.78
CA ASP A 380 -17.37 -22.62 8.45
C ASP A 380 -16.25 -23.00 7.46
N THR A 381 -15.73 -22.02 6.72
CA THR A 381 -14.80 -22.25 5.59
C THR A 381 -13.42 -22.70 6.06
N ASP A 382 -12.95 -22.20 7.20
CA ASP A 382 -11.61 -22.44 7.70
C ASP A 382 -11.52 -23.54 8.77
N LEU A 383 -12.69 -24.02 9.22
CA LEU A 383 -12.89 -25.15 10.13
C LEU A 383 -12.43 -24.87 11.57
N ASP A 384 -12.54 -23.63 12.04
CA ASP A 384 -12.21 -23.25 13.41
C ASP A 384 -13.38 -23.33 14.40
N GLY A 385 -14.58 -23.60 13.90
CA GLY A 385 -15.82 -23.73 14.66
C GLY A 385 -16.66 -22.47 14.77
N ILE A 386 -16.30 -21.38 14.10
CA ILE A 386 -17.07 -20.14 14.01
C ILE A 386 -17.69 -20.04 12.61
N PRO A 387 -19.02 -19.85 12.48
CA PRO A 387 -19.61 -19.71 11.16
C PRO A 387 -19.19 -18.44 10.43
N ASP A 388 -18.96 -18.50 9.11
CA ASP A 388 -18.39 -17.38 8.33
C ASP A 388 -19.23 -16.09 8.46
N GLY A 389 -20.55 -16.23 8.55
CA GLY A 389 -21.51 -15.15 8.78
C GLY A 389 -21.31 -14.33 10.04
N VAL A 390 -20.67 -14.89 11.07
CA VAL A 390 -20.33 -14.19 12.32
C VAL A 390 -18.82 -14.16 12.60
N ASP A 391 -18.02 -14.81 11.76
CA ASP A 391 -16.57 -14.84 11.91
C ASP A 391 -15.94 -13.51 11.45
N PRO A 392 -15.14 -12.83 12.30
CA PRO A 392 -14.30 -11.72 11.86
C PRO A 392 -13.18 -12.13 10.90
N LEU A 393 -12.81 -13.40 10.81
CA LEU A 393 -11.71 -13.92 9.98
C LEU A 393 -12.06 -15.26 9.29
N PRO A 394 -13.12 -15.32 8.46
CA PRO A 394 -13.70 -16.56 7.93
C PRO A 394 -12.81 -17.40 7.00
N GLN A 395 -11.57 -16.98 6.76
CA GLN A 395 -10.59 -17.68 5.92
C GLN A 395 -9.35 -18.12 6.71
N VAL A 396 -9.27 -17.74 7.99
CA VAL A 396 -8.05 -17.82 8.78
C VAL A 396 -8.36 -18.47 10.11
N ALA A 397 -8.29 -19.82 10.09
CA ALA A 397 -8.65 -20.62 11.23
C ALA A 397 -8.01 -20.11 12.52
N PHE A 398 -8.85 -19.79 13.50
CA PHE A 398 -8.40 -19.21 14.75
C PHE A 398 -7.34 -20.09 15.41
N ARG A 399 -6.22 -19.48 15.74
CA ARG A 399 -5.19 -20.06 16.59
C ARG A 399 -4.86 -19.06 17.67
N GLN A 400 -4.91 -19.53 18.91
CA GLN A 400 -4.44 -18.73 20.02
C GLN A 400 -2.97 -18.34 19.75
N SER A 401 -2.74 -17.06 19.47
CA SER A 401 -1.41 -16.59 19.11
C SER A 401 -0.51 -16.54 20.34
N GLU A 402 0.77 -16.86 20.13
CA GLU A 402 1.80 -16.56 21.11
C GLU A 402 2.16 -15.08 20.98
N GLY A 403 1.92 -14.30 22.05
CA GLY A 403 2.24 -12.87 22.08
C GLY A 403 1.07 -11.96 21.68
N ASP A 404 1.39 -10.68 21.45
CA ASP A 404 0.39 -9.62 21.34
C ASP A 404 0.15 -9.11 19.90
N ALA A 405 0.81 -9.70 18.89
CA ALA A 405 0.80 -9.16 17.53
C ALA A 405 -0.62 -9.01 16.96
N SER A 406 -1.45 -10.05 17.08
CA SER A 406 -2.83 -10.02 16.60
C SER A 406 -3.68 -8.96 17.35
N LEU A 407 -3.48 -8.81 18.66
CA LEU A 407 -4.17 -7.76 19.45
C LEU A 407 -3.73 -6.36 19.00
N ILE A 408 -2.46 -6.18 18.66
CA ILE A 408 -1.92 -4.92 18.15
C ILE A 408 -2.51 -4.60 16.77
N ILE A 409 -2.52 -5.57 15.85
CA ILE A 409 -3.14 -5.44 14.52
C ILE A 409 -4.60 -5.03 14.66
N GLU A 410 -5.37 -5.76 15.48
CA GLU A 410 -6.77 -5.48 15.75
C GLU A 410 -6.98 -4.06 16.30
N THR A 411 -6.17 -3.67 17.29
CA THR A 411 -6.24 -2.34 17.90
C THR A 411 -5.94 -1.23 16.88
N ALA A 412 -4.94 -1.42 16.02
CA ALA A 412 -4.57 -0.45 14.99
C ALA A 412 -5.66 -0.32 13.91
N LEU A 413 -6.20 -1.44 13.43
CA LEU A 413 -7.28 -1.45 12.43
C LEU A 413 -8.57 -0.84 12.99
N ALA A 414 -8.95 -1.18 14.22
CA ALA A 414 -10.10 -0.57 14.88
C ALA A 414 -9.92 0.94 15.10
N ALA A 415 -8.71 1.40 15.39
CA ALA A 415 -8.40 2.82 15.52
C ALA A 415 -8.43 3.56 14.17
N TYR A 416 -8.12 2.88 13.06
CA TYR A 416 -8.13 3.47 11.72
C TYR A 416 -9.52 3.49 11.09
N PHE A 417 -10.20 2.35 11.06
CA PHE A 417 -11.50 2.18 10.39
C PHE A 417 -12.70 2.47 11.31
N GLY A 418 -12.48 2.61 12.61
CA GLY A 418 -13.54 2.66 13.62
C GLY A 418 -14.12 1.27 13.92
N SER A 419 -14.99 1.18 14.93
CA SER A 419 -15.76 -0.04 15.20
C SER A 419 -17.05 -0.01 14.39
N ASP A 420 -17.19 -0.88 13.39
CA ASP A 420 -18.50 -1.08 12.76
C ASP A 420 -19.31 -2.10 13.56
N GLN A 421 -20.23 -1.62 14.39
CA GLN A 421 -21.11 -2.49 15.17
C GLN A 421 -22.19 -3.19 14.32
N THR A 422 -22.32 -2.84 13.03
CA THR A 422 -23.29 -3.48 12.13
C THR A 422 -22.76 -4.74 11.46
N GLY A 423 -21.44 -5.01 11.58
CA GLY A 423 -20.78 -6.15 10.93
C GLY A 423 -20.73 -6.04 9.40
N ALA A 424 -21.13 -4.90 8.83
CA ALA A 424 -21.20 -4.72 7.39
C ALA A 424 -19.82 -4.45 6.79
N ARG A 425 -18.94 -3.73 7.49
CA ARG A 425 -17.62 -3.31 6.99
C ARG A 425 -16.65 -4.47 6.93
N THR A 426 -16.38 -4.91 5.71
CA THR A 426 -15.29 -5.84 5.38
C THR A 426 -14.04 -5.04 5.03
N ILE A 427 -12.91 -5.39 5.62
CA ILE A 427 -11.59 -4.84 5.30
C ILE A 427 -10.79 -5.91 4.58
N PHE A 428 -10.36 -5.62 3.36
CA PHE A 428 -9.42 -6.47 2.63
C PHE A 428 -8.01 -6.06 3.02
N VAL A 429 -7.21 -7.00 3.49
CA VAL A 429 -5.85 -6.74 3.96
C VAL A 429 -4.86 -7.56 3.15
N ALA A 430 -3.82 -6.90 2.66
CA ALA A 430 -2.70 -7.57 2.00
C ALA A 430 -1.72 -8.11 3.06
N GLY A 431 -1.52 -9.43 3.11
CA GLY A 431 -0.64 -10.04 4.11
C GLY A 431 -0.62 -11.57 4.12
N ASP A 432 0.09 -12.13 5.10
CA ASP A 432 0.08 -13.57 5.39
C ASP A 432 -1.03 -13.88 6.41
N PRO A 433 -2.00 -14.76 6.10
CA PRO A 433 -3.03 -15.19 7.03
C PRO A 433 -2.50 -15.62 8.41
N ALA A 434 -1.30 -16.20 8.49
CA ALA A 434 -0.73 -16.65 9.76
C ALA A 434 -0.55 -15.52 10.79
N ASP A 435 -0.32 -14.28 10.35
CA ASP A 435 -0.15 -13.11 11.23
C ASP A 435 -1.48 -12.68 11.88
N PHE A 436 -2.61 -13.10 11.31
CA PHE A 436 -3.96 -12.71 11.73
C PHE A 436 -4.68 -13.78 12.56
N ALA A 437 -4.17 -15.01 12.63
CA ALA A 437 -4.86 -16.14 13.26
C ALA A 437 -5.30 -15.93 14.72
N GLY A 438 -4.72 -14.96 15.44
CA GLY A 438 -5.11 -14.61 16.81
C GLY A 438 -6.10 -13.44 16.95
N VAL A 439 -6.53 -12.80 15.85
CA VAL A 439 -7.47 -11.67 15.90
C VAL A 439 -8.88 -12.20 16.20
N ARG A 440 -9.62 -11.49 17.07
CA ARG A 440 -11.02 -11.83 17.42
C ARG A 440 -11.94 -10.62 17.37
N GLY A 441 -11.51 -9.58 16.68
CA GLY A 441 -12.09 -8.26 16.77
C GLY A 441 -13.47 -8.11 16.16
N LEU A 442 -13.96 -6.88 16.22
CA LEU A 442 -15.29 -6.49 15.72
C LEU A 442 -15.31 -6.15 14.23
N LEU A 443 -14.16 -6.23 13.55
CA LEU A 443 -14.03 -5.95 12.13
C LEU A 443 -13.90 -7.27 11.38
N ARG A 444 -14.70 -7.45 10.31
CA ARG A 444 -14.48 -8.55 9.38
C ARG A 444 -13.27 -8.23 8.50
N ILE A 445 -12.27 -9.09 8.53
CA ILE A 445 -11.02 -8.96 7.80
C ILE A 445 -10.92 -10.13 6.82
N ILE A 446 -10.59 -9.80 5.57
CA ILE A 446 -10.25 -10.78 4.54
C ILE A 446 -8.78 -10.59 4.21
N VAL A 447 -7.95 -11.57 4.56
CA VAL A 447 -6.51 -11.51 4.35
C VAL A 447 -6.18 -12.16 3.01
N MET A 448 -5.47 -11.43 2.15
CA MET A 448 -5.12 -11.87 0.81
C MET A 448 -3.63 -11.63 0.55
N SER A 449 -2.98 -12.58 -0.09
CA SER A 449 -1.64 -12.38 -0.64
C SER A 449 -1.69 -11.52 -1.90
N ASP A 450 -0.56 -10.91 -2.30
CA ASP A 450 -0.48 -10.12 -3.54
C ASP A 450 -0.99 -10.89 -4.78
N PRO A 451 -0.63 -12.18 -4.99
CA PRO A 451 -1.19 -12.96 -6.10
C PRO A 451 -2.70 -13.16 -6.04
N GLU A 452 -3.28 -13.30 -4.84
CA GLU A 452 -4.73 -13.41 -4.65
C GLU A 452 -5.43 -12.09 -4.94
N ILE A 453 -4.84 -10.96 -4.51
CA ILE A 453 -5.32 -9.62 -4.86
C ILE A 453 -5.29 -9.41 -6.37
N ASP A 454 -4.22 -9.83 -7.05
CA ASP A 454 -4.11 -9.75 -8.51
C ASP A 454 -5.16 -10.62 -9.21
N ALA A 455 -5.36 -11.86 -8.74
CA ALA A 455 -6.35 -12.77 -9.30
C ALA A 455 -7.78 -12.26 -9.09
N ALA A 456 -8.07 -11.80 -7.88
CA ALA A 456 -9.33 -11.15 -7.53
C ALA A 456 -9.56 -9.88 -8.35
N SER A 457 -8.51 -9.08 -8.56
CA SER A 457 -8.60 -7.85 -9.34
C SER A 457 -8.92 -8.11 -10.81
N LYS A 458 -8.38 -9.21 -11.37
CA LYS A 458 -8.73 -9.65 -12.73
C LYS A 458 -10.17 -10.15 -12.84
N LYS A 459 -10.67 -10.83 -11.81
CA LYS A 459 -12.03 -11.40 -11.79
C LYS A 459 -13.10 -10.35 -11.50
N PHE A 460 -12.85 -9.50 -10.51
CA PHE A 460 -13.85 -8.62 -9.90
C PHE A 460 -13.57 -7.13 -10.12
N GLY A 461 -12.51 -6.75 -10.85
CA GLY A 461 -12.05 -5.37 -10.93
C GLY A 461 -11.18 -4.98 -9.73
N PRO A 462 -10.59 -3.76 -9.71
CA PRO A 462 -9.55 -3.38 -8.76
C PRO A 462 -9.92 -3.69 -7.31
N VAL A 463 -9.18 -4.56 -6.64
CA VAL A 463 -9.33 -4.82 -5.19
C VAL A 463 -8.40 -3.87 -4.45
N ARG A 464 -8.99 -2.99 -3.64
CA ARG A 464 -8.24 -2.04 -2.81
C ARG A 464 -7.97 -2.69 -1.47
N ALA A 465 -6.81 -3.32 -1.34
CA ALA A 465 -6.38 -3.93 -0.11
C ALA A 465 -5.56 -2.95 0.74
N THR A 466 -5.82 -2.96 2.04
CA THR A 466 -5.02 -2.25 3.03
C THR A 466 -3.71 -3.01 3.28
N HIS A 467 -2.57 -2.33 3.20
CA HIS A 467 -1.25 -2.89 3.48
C HIS A 467 -0.75 -2.49 4.87
N LEU A 468 -0.28 -3.47 5.63
CA LEU A 468 0.23 -3.25 6.99
C LEU A 468 1.76 -3.33 7.03
N SER A 469 2.40 -2.53 7.88
CA SER A 469 3.78 -2.81 8.28
C SER A 469 3.82 -4.04 9.20
N PRO A 470 4.99 -4.66 9.41
CA PRO A 470 5.14 -5.59 10.53
C PRO A 470 4.83 -4.87 11.85
N VAL A 471 4.35 -5.66 12.82
CA VAL A 471 4.23 -5.20 14.20
C VAL A 471 5.61 -5.20 14.84
N ILE A 472 6.09 -4.01 15.21
CA ILE A 472 7.37 -3.85 15.90
C ILE A 472 7.05 -3.68 17.39
N ILE A 473 7.56 -4.56 18.26
CA ILE A 473 7.29 -4.52 19.71
C ILE A 473 8.58 -4.21 20.46
N ASP A 474 8.53 -3.33 21.46
CA ASP A 474 9.66 -3.06 22.34
C ASP A 474 10.08 -4.30 23.13
N GLN A 475 11.33 -4.37 23.60
CA GLN A 475 11.87 -5.58 24.27
C GLN A 475 11.12 -5.91 25.57
N ARG A 476 10.34 -4.97 26.10
CA ARG A 476 9.51 -5.13 27.30
C ARG A 476 8.11 -5.65 27.00
N GLY A 477 7.66 -5.68 25.75
CA GLY A 477 6.30 -6.04 25.38
C GLY A 477 5.25 -5.02 25.83
N THR A 478 5.64 -3.75 25.99
CA THR A 478 4.80 -2.67 26.52
C THR A 478 4.47 -1.60 25.49
N ARG A 479 5.25 -1.51 24.41
CA ARG A 479 5.03 -0.56 23.32
C ARG A 479 5.13 -1.28 22.00
N ALA A 480 4.35 -0.83 21.01
CA ALA A 480 4.43 -1.33 19.66
C ALA A 480 4.29 -0.19 18.64
N TRP A 481 4.82 -0.41 17.45
CA TRP A 481 4.72 0.50 16.33
C TRP A 481 4.19 -0.26 15.12
N MET A 482 3.28 0.37 14.40
CA MET A 482 2.67 -0.22 13.21
C MET A 482 2.16 0.88 12.28
N GLN A 483 2.23 0.63 10.97
CA GLN A 483 1.67 1.49 9.95
C GLN A 483 0.50 0.77 9.26
N VAL A 484 -0.59 1.51 9.06
CA VAL A 484 -1.74 1.12 8.24
C VAL A 484 -1.70 1.98 6.99
N ASN A 485 -1.52 1.36 5.82
CA ASN A 485 -1.52 2.02 4.53
C ASN A 485 -2.76 1.56 3.76
N ASP A 486 -3.68 2.47 3.52
CA ASP A 486 -4.90 2.21 2.76
C ASP A 486 -4.83 2.90 1.39
N ASP A 487 -5.78 2.61 0.50
CA ASP A 487 -5.80 3.26 -0.81
C ASP A 487 -6.06 4.77 -0.67
N GLY A 488 -5.06 5.57 -1.02
CA GLY A 488 -5.14 7.03 -0.98
C GLY A 488 -4.90 7.67 0.40
N ALA A 489 -4.70 6.89 1.47
CA ALA A 489 -4.55 7.41 2.83
C ALA A 489 -3.79 6.44 3.75
N GLY A 490 -3.40 6.90 4.93
CA GLY A 490 -2.90 6.00 5.95
C GLY A 490 -2.44 6.68 7.23
N ALA A 491 -2.03 5.87 8.20
CA ALA A 491 -1.59 6.33 9.49
C ALA A 491 -0.51 5.45 10.10
N THR A 492 0.34 6.07 10.91
CA THR A 492 1.32 5.40 11.77
C THR A 492 0.83 5.47 13.21
N TYR A 493 0.85 4.32 13.89
CA TYR A 493 0.42 4.16 15.26
C TYR A 493 1.59 3.81 16.18
N LEU A 494 1.68 4.52 17.29
CA LEU A 494 2.38 4.06 18.49
C LEU A 494 1.32 3.48 19.43
N LEU A 495 1.47 2.21 19.78
CA LEU A 495 0.58 1.50 20.69
C LEU A 495 1.27 1.31 22.04
N GLU A 496 0.50 1.44 23.11
CA GLU A 496 0.97 1.20 24.48
C GLU A 496 0.09 0.15 25.17
N LYS A 497 0.72 -0.77 25.90
CA LYS A 497 0.05 -1.79 26.71
C LYS A 497 -0.06 -1.32 28.16
N ARG A 498 -1.28 -1.18 28.67
CA ARG A 498 -1.55 -0.88 30.09
C ARG A 498 -2.56 -1.88 30.65
N ASN A 499 -2.21 -2.54 31.75
CA ASN A 499 -3.04 -3.57 32.39
C ASN A 499 -3.52 -4.68 31.42
N GLY A 500 -2.67 -5.08 30.47
CA GLY A 500 -3.02 -6.10 29.48
C GLY A 500 -3.73 -5.58 28.22
N VAL A 501 -4.15 -4.31 28.19
CA VAL A 501 -4.92 -3.72 27.09
C VAL A 501 -4.02 -2.81 26.25
N TRP A 502 -4.08 -2.97 24.93
CA TRP A 502 -3.40 -2.11 23.97
C TRP A 502 -4.26 -0.89 23.63
N THR A 503 -3.61 0.27 23.54
CA THR A 503 -4.23 1.51 23.08
C THR A 503 -3.38 2.15 22.00
N ALA A 504 -3.97 2.47 20.85
CA ALA A 504 -3.27 3.08 19.72
C ALA A 504 -3.35 4.62 19.76
N THR A 505 -2.22 5.27 19.49
CA THR A 505 -2.13 6.73 19.28
C THR A 505 -1.57 7.00 17.89
N VAL A 506 -2.25 7.84 17.12
CA VAL A 506 -1.76 8.28 15.80
C VAL A 506 -0.56 9.21 16.01
N VAL A 507 0.58 8.85 15.43
CA VAL A 507 1.81 9.67 15.47
C VAL A 507 2.14 10.31 14.11
N ALA A 508 1.56 9.79 13.02
CA ALA A 508 1.59 10.38 11.69
C ALA A 508 0.37 9.91 10.89
N SER A 509 -0.07 10.72 9.93
CA SER A 509 -1.13 10.37 8.99
C SER A 509 -0.96 11.13 7.67
N TRP A 510 -1.45 10.56 6.57
CA TRP A 510 -1.40 11.19 5.24
C TRP A 510 -2.65 10.86 4.42
N VAL A 511 -2.87 11.69 3.41
CA VAL A 511 -3.84 11.51 2.33
C VAL A 511 -3.10 11.90 1.05
N THR A 512 -3.12 11.06 0.02
CA THR A 512 -2.38 11.26 -1.24
C THR A 512 -3.23 11.87 -2.33
#